data_AF-A0A8H3SE08-F1
#
_entry.id   AF-A0A8H3SE08-F1
#
_cell.length_a   1.000
_cell.length_b   1.000
_cell.length_c   1.000
_cell.angle_alpha   90.00
_cell.angle_beta   90.00
_cell.angle_gamma   90.00
#
_symmetry.space_group_name_H-M   'P 1'
#
loop_
_entity.id
_entity.type
_entity.pdbx_description
1 polymer ?
#
loop_
_entity_poly.entity_id
_entity_poly.type
_entity_poly.pdbx_seq_one_letter_code
_entity_poly.pdbx_strand_id
1 'polypeptide(L)' 'MVLTDRYSEVTTVSLKKPCRFFTGPMCIGRQTLLKPGVHESDEPVPIWSVFCVDEPEHKLEL' A
#
# COMPACT_ATOMS: atom_id res chain seq x y z
N MET A 1 -7.28 0.32 6.48
CA MET A 1 -7.56 1.31 5.43
C MET A 1 -7.31 2.69 6.03
N VAL A 2 -6.34 3.45 5.52
CA VAL A 2 -6.13 4.84 5.95
C VAL A 2 -6.93 5.73 4.99
N LEU A 3 -7.94 6.43 5.51
CA LEU A 3 -8.76 7.38 4.76
C LEU A 3 -8.23 8.79 5.05
N THR A 4 -7.55 9.39 4.09
CA THR A 4 -7.07 10.78 4.19
C THR A 4 -7.82 11.64 3.19
N ASP A 5 -8.12 12.88 3.58
CA ASP A 5 -8.64 13.93 2.68
C ASP A 5 -7.51 14.52 1.80
N ARG A 6 -6.24 14.24 2.13
CA ARG A 6 -5.05 14.71 1.42
C ARG A 6 -4.01 13.61 1.29
N TYR A 7 -3.42 13.48 0.10
CA TYR A 7 -2.33 12.55 -0.16
C TYR A 7 -1.04 12.91 0.57
N SER A 8 -0.19 11.90 0.75
CA SER A 8 1.19 12.07 1.19
C SER A 8 2.13 11.83 0.01
N GLU A 9 3.04 12.76 -0.22
CA GLU A 9 4.18 12.53 -1.13
C GLU A 9 5.27 11.81 -0.36
N VAL A 10 5.61 10.61 -0.78
CA VAL A 10 6.61 9.77 -0.11
C VAL A 10 7.62 9.26 -1.12
N THR A 11 8.89 9.25 -0.72
CA THR A 11 9.99 8.63 -1.48
C THR A 11 10.34 7.24 -0.94
N THR A 12 9.93 6.93 0.29
CA THR A 12 10.25 5.66 0.95
C THR A 12 9.06 5.13 1.75
N VAL A 13 8.81 3.82 1.66
CA VAL A 13 7.86 3.10 2.52
C VAL A 13 8.49 1.83 3.06
N SER A 14 8.18 1.48 4.32
CA SER A 14 8.61 0.24 4.96
C SER A 14 7.40 -0.59 5.36
N LEU A 15 7.35 -1.84 4.90
CA LEU A 15 6.19 -2.71 4.97
C LEU A 15 6.52 -4.02 5.69
N LYS A 16 5.67 -4.40 6.65
CA LYS A 16 5.76 -5.69 7.35
C LYS A 16 4.96 -6.82 6.67
N LYS A 17 3.96 -6.47 5.87
CA LYS A 17 3.05 -7.39 5.16
C LYS A 17 2.76 -6.85 3.76
N PRO A 18 2.27 -7.67 2.81
CA PRO A 18 1.89 -7.19 1.50
C PRO A 18 0.83 -6.08 1.58
N CYS A 19 1.10 -4.95 0.92
CA CYS A 19 0.21 -3.80 0.90
C CYS A 19 0.04 -3.27 -0.52
N ARG A 20 -1.19 -2.90 -0.83
CA ARG A 20 -1.61 -2.28 -2.08
C ARG A 20 -1.75 -0.78 -1.85
N PHE A 21 -0.96 -0.03 -2.59
CA PHE A 21 -0.92 1.42 -2.56
C PHE A 21 -1.74 1.98 -3.71
N PHE A 22 -2.43 3.09 -3.47
CA PHE A 22 -3.30 3.73 -4.45
C PHE A 22 -2.98 5.22 -4.55
N THR A 23 -2.95 5.73 -5.79
CA THR A 23 -2.79 7.17 -6.07
C THR A 23 -4.13 7.91 -6.10
N GLY A 24 -5.22 7.28 -5.64
CA GLY A 24 -6.54 7.88 -5.46
C GLY A 24 -7.12 7.57 -4.08
N PRO A 25 -8.07 8.39 -3.60
CA PRO A 25 -8.75 8.16 -2.32
C PRO A 25 -9.54 6.85 -2.35
N MET A 26 -9.96 6.33 -1.19
CA MET A 26 -10.88 5.18 -1.10
C MET A 26 -10.48 3.94 -1.95
N CYS A 27 -9.19 3.64 -2.08
CA CYS A 27 -8.67 2.48 -2.83
C CYS A 27 -9.07 2.45 -4.33
N ILE A 28 -9.17 3.62 -4.98
CA ILE A 28 -9.42 3.73 -6.43
C ILE A 28 -8.19 4.29 -7.18
N GLY A 29 -8.24 4.24 -8.52
CA GLY A 29 -7.19 4.79 -9.38
C GLY A 29 -6.01 3.83 -9.62
N ARG A 30 -4.83 4.39 -9.93
CA ARG A 30 -3.61 3.59 -10.16
C ARG A 30 -3.19 2.93 -8.86
N GLN A 31 -2.84 1.65 -8.96
CA GLN A 31 -2.47 0.84 -7.81
C GLN A 31 -1.20 0.02 -8.04
N THR A 32 -0.47 -0.21 -6.96
CA THR A 32 0.73 -1.05 -6.94
C THR A 32 0.70 -1.96 -5.71
N LEU A 33 0.92 -3.26 -5.90
CA LEU A 33 1.10 -4.21 -4.81
C LEU A 33 2.58 -4.29 -4.45
N LEU A 34 2.93 -3.93 -3.22
CA LEU A 34 4.28 -4.02 -2.69
C LEU A 34 4.37 -5.18 -1.69
N LYS A 35 5.44 -5.96 -1.81
CA LYS A 35 5.79 -7.04 -0.87
C LYS A 35 6.38 -6.45 0.43
N PRO A 36 6.47 -7.23 1.51
CA PRO A 36 7.21 -6.83 2.70
C PRO A 36 8.64 -6.40 2.36
N GLY A 37 9.13 -5.36 3.02
CA GLY A 37 10.44 -4.75 2.75
C GLY A 37 10.40 -3.22 2.68
N VAL A 38 11.55 -2.65 2.36
CA VAL A 38 11.72 -1.22 2.10
C VAL A 38 11.65 -0.98 0.60
N HIS A 39 10.85 -0.01 0.19
CA HIS A 39 10.71 0.41 -1.20
C HIS A 39 11.02 1.89 -1.30
N GLU A 40 11.85 2.22 -2.28
CA GLU A 40 12.36 3.58 -2.52
C GLU A 40 12.04 4.00 -3.96
N SER A 41 11.89 5.30 -4.15
CA SER A 41 11.72 5.92 -5.46
C SER A 41 12.54 7.20 -5.54
N ASP A 42 13.17 7.43 -6.69
CA ASP A 42 13.93 8.65 -6.97
C ASP A 42 13.04 9.90 -7.03
N GLU A 43 11.74 9.72 -7.30
CA GLU A 43 10.74 10.78 -7.35
C GLU A 43 9.67 10.57 -6.26
N PRO A 44 9.14 11.64 -5.64
CA PRO A 44 8.04 11.51 -4.69
C PRO A 44 6.79 10.90 -5.33
N VAL A 45 6.21 9.90 -4.68
CA VAL A 45 4.99 9.23 -5.15
C VAL A 45 3.80 9.71 -4.32
N PRO A 46 2.71 10.20 -4.95
CA PRO A 46 1.51 10.61 -4.23
C PRO A 46 0.69 9.38 -3.81
N ILE A 47 0.63 9.14 -2.50
CA ILE A 47 -0.12 8.04 -1.91
C ILE A 47 -1.35 8.59 -1.19
N TRP A 48 -2.53 8.14 -1.62
CA TRP A 48 -3.80 8.57 -1.06
C TRP A 48 -4.38 7.55 -0.08
N SER A 49 -4.30 6.27 -0.44
CA SER A 49 -4.85 5.20 0.38
C SER A 49 -4.00 3.94 0.28
N VAL A 50 -4.03 3.14 1.34
CA VAL A 50 -3.25 1.90 1.47
C VAL A 50 -4.15 0.81 2.04
N PHE A 51 -4.13 -0.35 1.39
CA PHE A 51 -4.81 -1.56 1.83
C PHE A 51 -3.80 -2.69 2.00
N CYS A 52 -3.60 -3.14 3.24
CA CYS A 52 -2.71 -4.25 3.55
C CYS A 52 -3.52 -5.51 3.80
N VAL A 53 -3.13 -6.60 3.14
CA VAL A 53 -3.74 -7.91 3.33
C VAL A 53 -3.01 -8.54 4.50
N ASP A 54 -3.72 -8.84 5.59
CA ASP A 54 -3.23 -9.83 6.54
C ASP A 54 -3.11 -11.15 5.78
N GLU A 55 -1.96 -11.84 5.88
CA GLU A 55 -1.88 -13.19 5.32
C GLU A 55 -3.10 -13.98 5.83
N PRO A 56 -3.83 -14.71 4.96
CA PRO A 56 -4.97 -15.48 5.43
C PRO A 56 -4.43 -16.44 6.50
N GLU A 57 -4.87 -16.28 7.75
CA GLU A 57 -4.45 -17.12 8.89
C GLU A 57 -4.81 -18.59 8.70
N HIS A 58 -5.49 -18.97 7.62
CA HIS A 58 -5.65 -20.35 7.22
C HIS A 58 -5.43 -20.47 5.71
N LYS A 59 -4.32 -21.12 5.34
CA LYS A 59 -4.40 -22.08 4.24
C LYS A 59 -5.52 -23.04 4.66
N LEU A 60 -6.68 -22.99 4.01
CA LEU A 60 -7.59 -24.13 4.07
C LEU A 60 -6.77 -25.31 3.55
N GLU A 61 -6.33 -26.16 4.47
CA GLU A 61 -5.91 -27.52 4.13
C GLU A 61 -7.15 -28.19 3.54
N LEU A 62 -7.07 -28.47 2.24
CA LEU A 62 -8.02 -29.30 1.49
C LEU A 62 -7.67 -30.77 1.72
#